data_AF-A0A2J9VJ72-F1
#
_entry.id   AF-A0A2J9VJ72-F1
#
_cell.length_a   1.000
_cell.length_b   1.000
_cell.length_c   1.000
_cell.angle_alpha   90.00
_cell.angle_beta   90.00
_cell.angle_gamma   90.00
#
_symmetry.space_group_name_H-M   'P 1'
#
loop_
_entity.id
_entity.type
_entity.pdbx_description
1 polymer ?
#
loop_
_entity_poly.entity_id
_entity_poly.type
_entity_poly.pdbx_seq_one_letter_code
_entity_poly.pdbx_strand_id
1 'polypeptide(L)'
;MFNFFKKKKTGLDVVIHNLTVMGYDILPYGVVVAKAELASGYRPAEVASHIAFTTMARDIHEAGDDFLKINAIYPHGMALLEVLKSCKDDKLMNPTQWENDATAVYRIITIDDQQLEWIGNILNDPIAGKERLASSRIEYQV
;
A
#
# COMPACT_ATOMS: atom_id res chain seq x y z
N MET A 1 4.40 -33.48 -27.42
CA MET A 1 5.35 -32.61 -26.68
C MET A 1 4.69 -31.24 -26.58
N PHE A 2 3.98 -30.95 -25.49
CA PHE A 2 3.25 -29.68 -25.32
C PHE A 2 4.19 -28.62 -24.75
N ASN A 3 4.54 -27.62 -25.56
CA ASN A 3 5.29 -26.45 -25.13
C ASN A 3 4.35 -25.53 -24.35
N PHE A 4 4.37 -25.62 -23.02
CA PHE A 4 3.74 -24.63 -22.14
C PHE A 4 4.58 -23.35 -22.19
N PHE A 5 4.22 -22.40 -23.05
CA PHE A 5 4.76 -21.04 -22.98
C PHE A 5 4.32 -20.41 -21.65
N LYS A 6 5.24 -20.33 -20.67
CA LYS A 6 5.03 -19.51 -19.46
C LYS A 6 4.88 -18.05 -19.91
N LYS A 7 3.65 -17.52 -19.84
CA LYS A 7 3.37 -16.10 -20.10
C LYS A 7 4.26 -15.25 -19.17
N LYS A 8 5.04 -14.33 -19.74
CA LYS A 8 5.88 -13.40 -18.97
C LYS A 8 4.96 -12.53 -18.12
N LYS A 9 5.16 -12.50 -16.80
CA LYS A 9 4.42 -11.59 -15.91
C LYS A 9 4.68 -10.15 -16.32
N THR A 10 3.62 -9.37 -16.45
CA THR A 10 3.67 -7.92 -16.68
C THR A 10 4.01 -7.19 -15.38
N GLY A 11 4.40 -5.91 -15.47
CA GLY A 11 4.63 -5.09 -14.27
C GLY A 11 3.40 -5.03 -13.36
N LEU A 12 2.20 -4.92 -13.95
CA LEU A 12 0.94 -4.94 -13.22
C LEU A 12 0.68 -6.27 -12.51
N ASP A 13 1.02 -7.41 -13.13
CA ASP A 13 0.88 -8.72 -12.48
C ASP A 13 1.76 -8.82 -11.22
N VAL A 14 2.92 -8.16 -11.23
CA VAL A 14 3.81 -8.09 -10.06
C VAL A 14 3.25 -7.14 -9.00
N VAL A 15 2.69 -5.99 -9.38
CA VAL A 15 2.00 -5.08 -8.44
C VAL A 15 0.87 -5.81 -7.72
N ILE A 16 -0.01 -6.49 -8.45
CA ILE A 16 -1.14 -7.24 -7.88
C ILE A 16 -0.66 -8.32 -6.91
N HIS A 17 0.41 -9.04 -7.30
CA HIS A 17 1.01 -10.05 -6.44
C HIS A 17 1.58 -9.44 -5.14
N ASN A 18 2.31 -8.33 -5.24
CA ASN A 18 2.88 -7.65 -4.08
C ASN A 18 1.79 -7.09 -3.16
N LEU A 19 0.72 -6.48 -3.71
CA LEU A 19 -0.43 -6.04 -2.92
C LEU A 19 -1.09 -7.19 -2.18
N THR A 20 -1.26 -8.34 -2.84
CA THR A 20 -1.77 -9.56 -2.21
C THR A 20 -0.90 -9.99 -1.01
N VAL A 21 0.42 -9.96 -1.15
CA VAL A 21 1.36 -10.25 -0.04
C VAL A 21 1.24 -9.22 1.08
N MET A 22 1.01 -7.95 0.72
CA MET A 22 0.75 -6.85 1.66
C MET A 22 -0.66 -6.86 2.25
N GLY A 23 -1.51 -7.85 1.95
CA GLY A 23 -2.85 -7.96 2.52
C GLY A 23 -3.93 -7.13 1.81
N TYR A 24 -3.75 -6.76 0.54
CA TYR A 24 -4.69 -5.93 -0.22
C TYR A 24 -5.11 -6.55 -1.57
N ASP A 25 -6.36 -6.28 -1.96
CA ASP A 25 -6.88 -6.54 -3.30
C ASP A 25 -7.11 -5.23 -4.05
N ILE A 26 -6.48 -5.11 -5.21
CA ILE A 26 -6.58 -3.89 -6.03
C ILE A 26 -7.99 -3.71 -6.59
N LEU A 27 -8.49 -2.49 -6.59
CA LEU A 27 -9.77 -2.10 -7.19
C LEU A 27 -9.58 -1.50 -8.58
N PRO A 28 -10.65 -1.34 -9.39
CA PRO A 28 -10.54 -0.80 -10.74
C PRO A 28 -9.82 0.55 -10.85
N TYR A 29 -10.05 1.47 -9.91
CA TYR A 29 -9.35 2.75 -9.89
C TYR A 29 -7.87 2.58 -9.53
N GLY A 30 -7.55 1.73 -8.54
CA GLY A 30 -6.16 1.39 -8.22
C GLY A 30 -5.41 0.77 -9.39
N VAL A 31 -6.05 -0.01 -10.26
CA VAL A 31 -5.44 -0.54 -11.49
C VAL A 31 -5.03 0.59 -12.44
N VAL A 32 -5.83 1.65 -12.55
CA VAL A 32 -5.50 2.82 -13.39
C VAL A 32 -4.29 3.56 -12.81
N VAL A 33 -4.30 3.82 -11.50
CA VAL A 33 -3.18 4.46 -10.79
C VAL A 33 -1.90 3.64 -10.92
N ALA A 34 -1.96 2.33 -10.68
CA ALA A 34 -0.83 1.43 -10.81
C ALA A 34 -0.21 1.46 -12.22
N LYS A 35 -1.04 1.48 -13.26
CA LYS A 35 -0.57 1.58 -14.65
C LYS A 35 0.12 2.92 -14.92
N ALA A 36 -0.43 4.01 -14.38
CA ALA A 36 0.16 5.35 -14.53
C ALA A 36 1.53 5.43 -13.83
N GLU A 37 1.66 4.94 -12.61
CA GLU A 37 2.93 4.94 -11.88
C GLU A 37 3.99 4.04 -12.54
N LEU A 38 3.60 2.84 -12.99
CA LEU A 38 4.49 1.97 -13.76
C LEU A 38 4.96 2.66 -15.05
N ALA A 39 4.09 3.39 -15.74
CA ALA A 39 4.45 4.16 -16.94
C ALA A 39 5.40 5.34 -16.63
N SER A 40 5.30 5.91 -15.43
CA SER A 40 6.20 6.95 -14.92
C SER A 40 7.55 6.41 -14.42
N GLY A 41 7.76 5.09 -14.45
CA GLY A 41 9.05 4.46 -14.14
C GLY A 41 9.18 3.92 -12.71
N TYR A 42 8.11 3.96 -11.91
CA TYR A 42 8.11 3.32 -10.59
C TYR A 42 8.21 1.80 -10.72
N ARG A 43 8.88 1.18 -9.76
CA ARG A 43 9.04 -0.27 -9.68
C ARG A 43 7.75 -0.90 -9.13
N PRO A 44 7.41 -2.15 -9.50
CA PRO A 44 6.19 -2.79 -9.01
C PRO A 44 6.04 -2.87 -7.49
N ALA A 45 7.13 -2.97 -6.73
CA ALA A 45 7.09 -2.95 -5.26
C ALA A 45 6.71 -1.56 -4.72
N GLU A 46 7.22 -0.50 -5.35
CA GLU A 46 6.95 0.91 -4.98
C GLU A 46 5.50 1.30 -5.27
N VAL A 47 4.96 0.83 -6.40
CA VAL A 47 3.55 1.03 -6.75
C VAL A 47 2.63 0.29 -5.76
N ALA A 48 2.99 -0.96 -5.41
CA ALA A 48 2.23 -1.73 -4.45
C ALA A 48 2.26 -1.11 -3.05
N SER A 49 3.42 -0.64 -2.58
CA SER A 49 3.55 0.02 -1.28
C SER A 49 2.77 1.33 -1.22
N HIS A 50 2.81 2.14 -2.28
CA HIS A 50 2.04 3.37 -2.38
C HIS A 50 0.53 3.13 -2.26
N ILE A 51 0.00 2.16 -3.01
CA ILE A 51 -1.40 1.77 -2.93
C ILE A 51 -1.76 1.22 -1.54
N ALA A 52 -0.88 0.40 -0.96
CA ALA A 52 -1.10 -0.22 0.34
C ALA A 52 -1.21 0.82 1.47
N PHE A 53 -0.24 1.75 1.60
CA PHE A 53 -0.29 2.73 2.67
C PHE A 53 -1.40 3.77 2.46
N THR A 54 -1.71 4.11 1.21
CA THR A 54 -2.84 5.02 0.91
C THR A 54 -4.17 4.40 1.29
N THR A 55 -4.32 3.09 1.04
CA THR A 55 -5.51 2.33 1.46
C THR A 55 -5.59 2.25 2.99
N MET A 56 -4.48 1.97 3.66
CA MET A 56 -4.42 1.97 5.13
C MET A 56 -4.76 3.32 5.75
N ALA A 57 -4.23 4.43 5.19
CA ALA A 57 -4.54 5.77 5.65
C ALA A 57 -6.04 6.06 5.54
N ARG A 58 -6.68 5.61 4.45
CA ARG A 58 -8.13 5.70 4.28
C ARG A 58 -8.89 4.84 5.28
N ASP A 59 -8.46 3.61 5.53
CA ASP A 59 -9.11 2.72 6.49
C ASP A 59 -9.06 3.30 7.92
N ILE A 60 -7.94 3.92 8.30
CA ILE A 60 -7.81 4.64 9.58
C ILE A 60 -8.71 5.88 9.61
N HIS A 61 -8.74 6.66 8.52
CA HIS A 61 -9.59 7.84 8.42
C HIS A 61 -11.08 7.48 8.53
N GLU A 62 -11.53 6.41 7.87
CA GLU A 62 -12.91 5.93 7.89
C GLU A 62 -13.30 5.28 9.23
N ALA A 63 -12.33 4.81 10.02
CA ALA A 63 -12.57 4.38 11.40
C ALA A 63 -12.97 5.54 12.32
N GLY A 64 -12.62 6.79 11.99
CA GLY A 64 -12.96 7.97 12.77
C GLY A 64 -12.38 7.88 14.20
N ASP A 65 -13.25 7.96 15.20
CA ASP A 65 -12.86 7.86 16.62
C ASP A 65 -12.94 6.43 17.18
N ASP A 66 -13.18 5.42 16.33
CA ASP A 66 -13.28 4.02 16.74
C ASP A 66 -11.90 3.44 17.09
N PHE A 67 -11.47 3.69 18.33
CA PHE A 67 -10.17 3.27 18.84
C PHE A 67 -9.91 1.76 18.69
N LEU A 68 -10.94 0.93 18.79
CA LEU A 68 -10.77 -0.52 18.66
C LEU A 68 -10.40 -0.90 17.21
N LYS A 69 -11.06 -0.30 16.22
CA LYS A 69 -10.69 -0.48 14.80
C LYS A 69 -9.31 0.06 14.48
N ILE A 70 -8.95 1.24 15.00
CA ILE A 70 -7.62 1.82 14.78
C ILE A 70 -6.53 0.89 15.35
N ASN A 71 -6.73 0.36 16.56
CA ASN A 71 -5.77 -0.60 17.13
C ASN A 71 -5.72 -1.92 16.37
N ALA A 72 -6.82 -2.37 15.78
CA ALA A 72 -6.83 -3.58 14.94
C ALA A 72 -6.01 -3.41 13.65
N ILE A 73 -5.81 -2.17 13.18
CA ILE A 73 -4.98 -1.85 12.00
C ILE A 73 -3.48 -1.87 12.35
N TYR A 74 -3.11 -1.56 13.60
CA TYR A 74 -1.70 -1.45 14.01
C TYR A 74 -0.83 -2.68 13.67
N PRO A 75 -1.25 -3.94 13.99
CA PRO A 75 -0.48 -5.12 13.61
C PRO A 75 -0.28 -5.26 12.10
N HIS A 76 -1.25 -4.83 11.28
CA HIS A 76 -1.12 -4.84 9.84
C HIS A 76 -0.08 -3.83 9.35
N GLY A 77 -0.07 -2.62 9.94
CA GLY A 77 0.97 -1.62 9.69
C GLY A 77 2.37 -2.13 9.99
N MET A 78 2.54 -2.79 11.14
CA MET A 78 3.83 -3.38 11.52
C MET A 78 4.27 -4.46 10.53
N ALA A 79 3.37 -5.36 10.13
CA ALA A 79 3.67 -6.37 9.12
C ALA A 79 4.00 -5.73 7.75
N LEU A 80 3.32 -4.66 7.36
CA LEU A 80 3.63 -3.91 6.14
C LEU A 80 5.04 -3.32 6.20
N LEU A 81 5.46 -2.73 7.33
CA LEU A 81 6.83 -2.22 7.51
C LEU A 81 7.88 -3.33 7.32
N GLU A 82 7.63 -4.53 7.81
CA GLU A 82 8.51 -5.69 7.59
C GLU A 82 8.60 -6.07 6.11
N VAL A 83 7.46 -6.11 5.40
CA VAL A 83 7.43 -6.36 3.96
C VAL A 83 8.20 -5.29 3.18
N LEU A 84 8.05 -4.00 3.53
CA LEU A 84 8.80 -2.91 2.89
C LEU A 84 10.30 -3.04 3.14
N LYS A 85 10.70 -3.43 4.36
CA LYS A 85 12.10 -3.72 4.68
C LYS A 85 12.66 -4.84 3.82
N SER A 86 11.96 -5.98 3.69
CA SER A 86 12.37 -7.07 2.80
C SER A 86 12.47 -6.62 1.35
N CYS A 87 11.50 -5.85 0.85
CA CYS A 87 11.53 -5.31 -0.52
C CYS A 87 12.76 -4.42 -0.75
N LYS A 88 13.16 -3.62 0.24
CA LYS A 88 14.38 -2.80 0.17
C LYS A 88 15.64 -3.66 0.21
N ASP A 89 15.72 -4.63 1.12
CA ASP A 89 16.87 -5.52 1.26
C ASP A 89 17.11 -6.35 -0.02
N ASP A 90 16.02 -6.73 -0.71
CA ASP A 90 16.02 -7.41 -2.00
C ASP A 90 16.20 -6.45 -3.21
N LYS A 91 16.44 -5.16 -2.97
CA LYS A 91 16.64 -4.10 -3.98
C LYS A 91 15.44 -3.92 -4.93
N LEU A 92 14.24 -4.30 -4.50
CA LEU A 92 13.00 -4.11 -5.26
C LEU A 92 12.50 -2.66 -5.21
N MET A 93 12.95 -1.88 -4.24
CA MET A 93 12.63 -0.45 -4.09
C MET A 93 13.89 0.41 -4.17
N ASN A 94 13.74 1.64 -4.66
CA ASN A 94 14.71 2.71 -4.45
C ASN A 94 14.79 3.03 -2.94
N PRO A 95 15.99 3.17 -2.35
CA PRO A 95 16.14 3.50 -0.93
C PRO A 95 15.34 4.72 -0.48
N THR A 96 15.28 5.78 -1.30
CA THR A 96 14.52 7.00 -0.97
C THR A 96 13.01 6.71 -0.98
N GLN A 97 12.51 5.91 -1.93
CA GLN A 97 11.10 5.54 -1.96
C GLN A 97 10.72 4.64 -0.78
N TRP A 98 11.59 3.69 -0.43
CA TRP A 98 11.41 2.88 0.77
C TRP A 98 11.33 3.72 2.04
N GLU A 99 12.24 4.70 2.21
CA GLU A 99 12.25 5.57 3.39
C GLU A 99 10.97 6.41 3.49
N ASN A 100 10.51 6.95 2.36
CA ASN A 100 9.25 7.70 2.29
C ASN A 100 8.05 6.83 2.68
N ASP A 101 7.90 5.66 2.05
CA ASP A 101 6.75 4.78 2.26
C ASP A 101 6.75 4.19 3.68
N ALA A 102 7.92 3.77 4.19
CA ALA A 102 8.03 3.27 5.55
C ALA A 102 7.73 4.35 6.59
N THR A 103 8.17 5.59 6.35
CA THR A 103 7.83 6.72 7.22
C THR A 103 6.34 6.99 7.19
N ALA A 104 5.72 7.00 6.01
CA ALA A 104 4.27 7.19 5.87
C ALA A 104 3.49 6.12 6.65
N VAL A 105 3.83 4.83 6.46
CA VAL A 105 3.20 3.72 7.19
C VAL A 105 3.38 3.88 8.70
N TYR A 106 4.60 4.14 9.16
CA TYR A 106 4.87 4.31 10.59
C TYR A 106 4.06 5.47 11.20
N ARG A 107 3.96 6.59 10.48
CA ARG A 107 3.24 7.78 10.94
C ARG A 107 1.74 7.59 10.99
N ILE A 108 1.15 6.88 10.03
CA ILE A 108 -0.31 6.65 10.06
C ILE A 108 -0.72 5.61 11.10
N ILE A 109 0.13 4.64 11.45
CA ILE A 109 -0.22 3.61 12.45
C ILE A 109 0.13 3.99 13.88
N THR A 110 1.00 4.98 14.08
CA THR A 110 1.34 5.49 15.42
C THR A 110 0.27 6.48 15.85
N ILE A 111 -0.42 6.19 16.95
CA ILE A 111 -1.44 7.09 17.50
C ILE A 111 -0.74 8.20 18.30
N ASP A 112 -0.39 9.28 17.61
CA ASP A 112 0.22 10.49 18.17
C ASP A 112 -0.34 11.75 17.48
N ASP A 113 0.12 12.94 17.92
CA ASP A 113 -0.35 14.23 17.40
C ASP A 113 -0.07 14.44 15.90
N GLN A 114 0.80 13.63 15.28
CA GLN A 114 1.15 13.73 13.86
C GLN A 114 0.31 12.81 12.98
N GLN A 115 -0.36 11.81 13.55
CA GLN A 115 -1.11 10.80 12.79
C GLN A 115 -2.10 11.42 11.80
N LEU A 116 -2.94 12.33 12.29
CA LEU A 116 -4.00 12.97 11.49
C LEU A 116 -3.44 13.86 10.39
N GLU A 117 -2.31 14.54 10.65
CA GLU A 117 -1.63 15.36 9.64
C GLU A 117 -1.12 14.48 8.49
N TRP A 118 -0.47 13.36 8.81
CA TRP A 118 0.04 12.43 7.80
C TRP A 118 -1.08 11.76 7.00
N ILE A 119 -2.16 11.33 7.67
CA ILE A 119 -3.35 10.80 6.98
C ILE A 119 -3.92 11.87 6.04
N GLY A 120 -4.06 13.11 6.50
CA GLY A 120 -4.52 14.22 5.68
C GLY A 120 -3.63 14.47 4.46
N ASN A 121 -2.30 14.49 4.64
CA ASN A 121 -1.35 14.68 3.55
C ASN A 121 -1.44 13.58 2.49
N ILE A 122 -1.59 12.32 2.91
CA ILE A 122 -1.72 11.18 2.00
C ILE A 122 -3.05 11.24 1.23
N LEU A 123 -4.16 11.50 1.94
CA LEU A 123 -5.49 11.50 1.34
C LEU A 123 -5.80 12.77 0.52
N ASN A 124 -5.01 13.83 0.68
CA ASN A 124 -5.08 15.03 -0.16
C ASN A 124 -4.39 14.86 -1.53
N ASP A 125 -3.72 13.73 -1.79
CA ASP A 125 -3.20 13.45 -3.12
C ASP A 125 -4.36 13.44 -4.14
N PRO A 126 -4.31 14.26 -5.20
CA PRO A 126 -5.42 14.45 -6.13
C PRO A 126 -5.72 13.23 -7.01
N ILE A 127 -4.84 12.23 -7.00
CA ILE A 127 -4.95 10.98 -7.74
C ILE A 127 -5.17 9.83 -6.76
N ALA A 128 -4.19 9.50 -5.93
CA ALA A 128 -4.23 8.35 -5.02
C ALA A 128 -5.26 8.53 -3.90
N GLY A 129 -5.44 9.76 -3.42
CA GLY A 129 -6.42 10.11 -2.39
C GLY A 129 -7.84 10.30 -2.91
N LYS A 130 -8.05 10.35 -4.23
CA LYS A 130 -9.36 10.68 -4.83
C LYS A 130 -10.41 9.61 -4.62
N GLU A 131 -10.04 8.35 -4.81
CA GLU A 131 -10.95 7.19 -4.74
C GLU A 131 -10.23 6.02 -4.05
N ARG A 132 -11.00 5.02 -3.62
CA ARG A 132 -10.42 3.82 -2.99
C ARG A 132 -9.61 3.01 -4.01
N LEU A 133 -8.32 2.80 -3.72
CA LEU A 133 -7.38 2.11 -4.61
C LEU A 133 -7.41 0.58 -4.45
N ALA A 134 -7.57 0.13 -3.21
CA ALA A 134 -7.62 -1.28 -2.86
C ALA A 134 -8.59 -1.53 -1.69
N SER A 135 -8.94 -2.78 -1.48
CA SER A 135 -9.62 -3.27 -0.27
C SER A 135 -8.66 -4.09 0.56
N SER A 136 -8.67 -3.88 1.88
CA SER A 136 -7.95 -4.78 2.79
C SER A 136 -8.56 -6.18 2.76
N ARG A 137 -7.70 -7.19 2.81
CA ARG A 137 -8.07 -8.60 3.02
C ARG A 137 -8.22 -8.94 4.50
N ILE A 138 -7.78 -8.04 5.38
CA ILE A 138 -7.91 -8.19 6.81
C ILE A 138 -9.18 -7.47 7.23
N GLU A 139 -10.12 -8.23 7.77
CA GLU A 139 -11.29 -7.64 8.42
C GLU A 139 -10.86 -7.07 9.77
N TYR A 140 -10.80 -5.74 9.86
CA TYR A 140 -10.55 -5.02 11.12
C TYR A 140 -11.81 -4.98 12.01
N GLN A 141 -12.51 -6.11 12.09
CA GLN A 141 -13.65 -6.25 12.99
C GLN A 141 -13.17 -6.48 14.41
N VAL A 142 -13.94 -5.92 15.34
CA VAL A 142 -13.86 -6.10 16.78
C VAL A 142 -15.19 -6.67 17.23
#